data_AF-A0A950PC55-F1
#
_entry.id   AF-A0A950PC55-F1
#
_cell.length_a   1.000
_cell.length_b   1.000
_cell.length_c   1.000
_cell.angle_alpha   90.00
_cell.angle_beta   90.00
_cell.angle_gamma   90.00
#
_symmetry.space_group_name_H-M   'P 1'
#
loop_
_entity.id
_entity.type
_entity.pdbx_description
1 polymer ?
#
loop_
_entity_poly.entity_id
_entity_poly.type
_entity_poly.pdbx_seq_one_letter_code
_entity_poly.pdbx_strand_id
1 'polypeptide(L)'
;FVHRTGGSHAGIYDLPEIGAEETDWGMLRTGTRGNDVRVSLHYMPNCTRVIVPPMAGLEGAGGWRELYLAFTPIDDETNRWFITNLVGVTGAAKNAYLEKRDQYYRSRAEIGSAEALAREVMDGRLRFQEIDHPDRVRVQDIAVQAGQGKIADRSNERLGRSDLAVILWRKILERELRAMEEGRPLRRWQAAPADVVPTLGF
;
A
#
# COMPACT_ATOMS: atom_id res chain seq x y z
N PHE A 1 -3.00 -7.49 12.06
CA PHE A 1 -3.12 -7.51 10.59
C PHE A 1 -4.60 -7.53 10.25
N VAL A 2 -5.09 -6.64 9.38
CA VAL A 2 -6.54 -6.43 9.19
C VAL A 2 -7.14 -7.22 8.04
N HIS A 3 -6.29 -7.83 7.22
CA HIS A 3 -6.76 -8.79 6.25
C HIS A 3 -7.05 -10.11 6.92
N ARG A 4 -8.19 -10.71 6.59
CA ARG A 4 -8.36 -12.17 6.65
C ARG A 4 -7.10 -12.77 6.02
N THR A 5 -6.54 -13.82 6.62
CA THR A 5 -5.42 -14.61 6.08
C THR A 5 -5.72 -15.04 4.65
N GLY A 6 -5.49 -14.14 3.70
CA GLY A 6 -5.41 -14.42 2.28
C GLY A 6 -4.11 -15.16 2.07
N GLY A 7 -4.04 -15.96 1.01
CA GLY A 7 -2.91 -16.87 0.74
C GLY A 7 -1.52 -16.21 0.78
N SER A 8 -1.43 -14.88 0.68
CA SER A 8 -0.18 -14.11 0.81
C SER A 8 0.47 -14.10 2.21
N HIS A 9 -0.23 -14.53 3.25
CA HIS A 9 0.29 -14.54 4.64
C HIS A 9 0.26 -15.92 5.29
N ALA A 10 -0.14 -16.96 4.56
CA ALA A 10 -0.06 -18.33 5.05
C ALA A 10 1.42 -18.72 5.19
N GLY A 11 1.83 -19.14 6.39
CA GLY A 11 3.21 -19.61 6.64
C GLY A 11 4.23 -18.52 7.03
N ILE A 12 3.84 -17.25 7.12
CA ILE A 12 4.74 -16.17 7.56
C ILE A 12 4.41 -15.82 9.01
N TYR A 13 5.07 -16.50 9.95
CA TYR A 13 4.87 -16.29 11.39
C TYR A 13 5.95 -15.42 12.04
N ASP A 14 7.13 -15.34 11.41
CA ASP A 14 8.22 -14.51 11.91
C ASP A 14 8.04 -13.05 11.49
N LEU A 15 7.99 -12.19 12.50
CA LEU A 15 7.99 -10.74 12.32
C LEU A 15 9.36 -10.31 11.81
N PRO A 16 9.44 -9.60 10.66
CA PRO A 16 10.71 -9.10 10.18
C PRO A 16 11.25 -8.00 11.09
N GLU A 17 12.58 -7.88 11.15
CA GLU A 17 13.20 -6.66 11.64
C GLU A 17 13.00 -5.55 10.60
N ILE A 18 12.38 -4.44 11.01
CA ILE A 18 12.09 -3.32 10.11
C ILE A 18 13.22 -2.30 10.19
N GLY A 19 13.81 -2.01 9.03
CA GLY A 19 14.71 -0.88 8.83
C GLY A 19 14.05 0.23 8.01
N ALA A 20 14.50 1.47 8.22
CA ALA A 20 14.07 2.62 7.43
C ALA A 20 15.19 3.66 7.36
N GLU A 21 15.43 4.19 6.17
CA GLU A 21 16.47 5.19 5.89
C GLU A 21 15.90 6.30 5.02
N GLU A 22 16.19 7.56 5.35
CA GLU A 22 15.85 8.70 4.50
C GLU A 22 16.86 8.80 3.36
N THR A 23 16.37 8.95 2.14
CA THR A 23 17.17 9.02 0.91
C THR A 23 16.95 10.37 0.21
N ASP A 24 17.66 10.63 -0.89
CA ASP A 24 17.42 11.83 -1.71
C ASP A 24 16.08 11.85 -2.44
N TRP A 25 15.37 10.73 -2.47
CA TRP A 25 14.08 10.57 -3.16
C TRP A 25 12.91 10.30 -2.21
N GLY A 26 13.17 10.10 -0.92
CA GLY A 26 12.17 9.84 0.10
C GLY A 26 12.71 8.93 1.19
N MET A 27 12.24 7.68 1.24
CA MET A 27 12.61 6.71 2.25
C MET A 27 12.71 5.28 1.69
N LEU A 28 13.81 4.60 2.00
CA LEU A 28 13.98 3.18 1.80
C LEU A 28 13.49 2.43 3.04
N ARG A 29 12.61 1.45 2.86
CA ARG A 29 12.15 0.56 3.92
C ARG A 29 12.66 -0.85 3.67
N THR A 30 13.24 -1.47 4.70
CA THR A 30 13.64 -2.87 4.68
C THR A 30 12.83 -3.70 5.68
N GLY A 31 12.64 -4.97 5.35
CA GLY A 31 12.13 -5.98 6.27
C GLY A 31 12.98 -7.23 6.17
N THR A 32 13.76 -7.51 7.22
CA THR A 32 14.75 -8.59 7.23
C THR A 32 14.21 -9.81 7.98
N ARG A 33 14.37 -10.99 7.38
CA ARG A 33 14.13 -12.30 8.01
C ARG A 33 15.34 -13.20 7.78
N GLY A 34 16.17 -13.38 8.80
CA GLY A 34 17.45 -14.08 8.62
C GLY A 34 18.31 -13.37 7.59
N ASN A 35 18.66 -14.06 6.50
CA ASN A 35 19.46 -13.51 5.40
C ASN A 35 18.63 -12.85 4.30
N ASP A 36 17.30 -12.99 4.34
CA ASP A 36 16.42 -12.48 3.31
C ASP A 36 15.98 -11.04 3.63
N VAL A 37 16.14 -10.14 2.66
CA VAL A 37 15.82 -8.72 2.82
C VAL A 37 14.77 -8.30 1.81
N ARG A 38 13.61 -7.90 2.33
CA ARG A 38 12.54 -7.27 1.54
C ARG A 38 12.81 -5.79 1.44
N VAL A 39 12.82 -5.24 0.23
CA VAL A 39 13.00 -3.81 -0.02
C VAL A 39 11.71 -3.18 -0.54
N SER A 40 11.33 -2.04 0.03
CA SER A 40 10.15 -1.24 -0.34
C SER A 40 10.54 0.23 -0.41
N LEU A 41 10.13 0.92 -1.48
CA LEU A 41 10.53 2.31 -1.73
C LEU A 41 9.35 3.23 -1.47
N HIS A 42 9.57 4.31 -0.71
CA HIS A 42 8.60 5.37 -0.47
C HIS A 42 9.13 6.69 -1.02
N TYR A 43 8.58 7.15 -2.13
CA TYR A 43 8.95 8.39 -2.81
C TYR A 43 8.19 9.58 -2.23
N MET A 44 8.92 10.64 -1.93
CA MET A 44 8.30 11.90 -1.55
C MET A 44 7.52 12.50 -2.74
N PRO A 45 6.35 13.13 -2.49
CA PRO A 45 5.74 13.30 -1.18
C PRO A 45 4.83 12.13 -0.73
N ASN A 46 4.40 11.25 -1.63
CA ASN A 46 3.24 10.40 -1.34
C ASN A 46 3.12 9.07 -2.12
N CYS A 47 4.17 8.61 -2.78
CA CYS A 47 4.12 7.42 -3.62
C CYS A 47 4.91 6.27 -3.00
N THR A 48 4.36 5.06 -3.03
CA THR A 48 5.03 3.84 -2.55
C THR A 48 5.16 2.85 -3.70
N ARG A 49 6.36 2.28 -3.86
CA ARG A 49 6.68 1.26 -4.87
C ARG A 49 7.10 -0.04 -4.17
N VAL A 50 6.33 -1.09 -4.39
CA VAL A 50 6.46 -2.37 -3.66
C VAL A 50 6.16 -3.55 -4.57
N ILE A 51 6.67 -4.74 -4.24
CA ILE A 51 6.22 -5.98 -4.89
C ILE A 51 5.09 -6.60 -4.07
N VAL A 52 3.96 -6.87 -4.73
CA VAL A 52 2.76 -7.47 -4.14
C VAL A 52 2.38 -8.75 -4.89
N PRO A 53 1.74 -9.71 -4.20
CA PRO A 53 1.29 -10.92 -4.86
C PRO A 53 0.16 -10.59 -5.84
N PRO A 54 -0.19 -11.49 -6.75
CA PRO A 54 -1.44 -11.38 -7.48
C PRO A 54 -2.62 -11.18 -6.52
N MET A 55 -3.47 -10.21 -6.83
CA MET A 55 -4.70 -9.92 -6.09
C MET A 55 -5.88 -9.96 -7.05
N ALA A 56 -7.09 -10.00 -6.49
CA ALA A 56 -8.35 -9.83 -7.21
C ALA A 56 -8.62 -10.89 -8.31
N GLY A 57 -8.44 -12.17 -7.98
CA GLY A 57 -8.75 -13.27 -8.89
C GLY A 57 -7.67 -13.52 -9.96
N LEU A 58 -6.51 -12.87 -9.83
CA LEU A 58 -5.37 -12.99 -10.75
C LEU A 58 -4.32 -14.00 -10.27
N GLU A 59 -4.66 -14.87 -9.31
CA GLU A 59 -3.79 -15.92 -8.81
C GLU A 59 -3.26 -16.79 -9.97
N GLY A 60 -1.94 -17.03 -9.98
CA GLY A 60 -1.27 -17.79 -11.04
C GLY A 60 -1.10 -17.06 -12.37
N ALA A 61 -1.68 -15.87 -12.56
CA ALA A 61 -1.55 -15.06 -13.77
C ALA A 61 -0.58 -13.89 -13.59
N GLY A 62 0.53 -13.91 -14.33
CA GLY A 62 1.49 -12.80 -14.39
C GLY A 62 2.41 -12.61 -13.19
N GLY A 63 2.39 -13.54 -12.24
CA GLY A 63 3.32 -13.58 -11.11
C GLY A 63 3.20 -12.40 -10.14
N TRP A 64 4.20 -12.27 -9.28
CA TRP A 64 4.36 -11.10 -8.42
C TRP A 64 4.51 -9.85 -9.27
N ARG A 65 3.87 -8.77 -8.83
CA ARG A 65 3.81 -7.52 -9.59
C ARG A 65 4.37 -6.37 -8.79
N GLU A 66 4.96 -5.44 -9.50
CA GLU A 66 5.40 -4.20 -8.92
C GLU A 66 4.23 -3.22 -8.91
N LEU A 67 3.92 -2.69 -7.74
CA LEU A 67 2.80 -1.81 -7.47
C LEU A 67 3.33 -0.43 -7.11
N TYR A 68 2.79 0.59 -7.79
CA TYR A 68 2.89 1.98 -7.37
C TYR A 68 1.56 2.40 -6.75
N LEU A 69 1.63 2.93 -5.55
CA LEU A 69 0.49 3.38 -4.76
C LEU A 69 0.75 4.81 -4.31
N ALA A 70 0.03 5.77 -4.88
CA ALA A 70 0.09 7.17 -4.50
C ALA A 70 -1.21 7.62 -3.82
N PHE A 71 -1.05 8.24 -2.66
CA PHE A 71 -2.14 8.81 -1.87
C PHE A 71 -2.10 10.33 -2.01
N THR A 72 -2.85 10.88 -2.95
CA THR A 72 -2.80 12.30 -3.29
C THR A 72 -3.88 13.07 -2.52
N PRO A 73 -3.53 13.97 -1.59
CA PRO A 73 -4.50 14.86 -0.97
C PRO A 73 -5.21 15.71 -2.03
N ILE A 74 -6.53 15.86 -1.88
CA ILE A 74 -7.33 16.80 -2.70
C ILE A 74 -7.61 18.05 -1.87
N ASP A 75 -8.05 17.83 -0.63
CA ASP A 75 -8.30 18.83 0.41
C ASP A 75 -7.89 18.26 1.77
N ASP A 76 -8.21 18.96 2.86
CA ASP A 76 -7.87 18.58 4.25
C ASP A 76 -8.47 17.24 4.68
N GLU A 77 -9.49 16.79 3.96
CA GLU A 77 -10.45 15.81 4.42
C GLU A 77 -10.59 14.63 3.44
N THR A 78 -10.08 14.77 2.21
CA THR A 78 -10.20 13.78 1.14
C THR A 78 -8.89 13.55 0.42
N ASN A 79 -8.68 12.29 0.02
CA ASN A 79 -7.53 11.88 -0.79
C ASN A 79 -8.00 11.04 -1.98
N ARG A 80 -7.14 10.96 -3.00
CA ARG A 80 -7.32 10.07 -4.15
C ARG A 80 -6.20 9.04 -4.21
N TRP A 81 -6.59 7.79 -4.41
CA TRP A 81 -5.66 6.68 -4.57
C TRP A 81 -5.38 6.48 -6.06
N PHE A 82 -4.13 6.68 -6.46
CA PHE A 82 -3.64 6.30 -7.78
C PHE A 82 -2.84 5.01 -7.65
N ILE A 83 -3.31 3.95 -8.32
CA ILE A 83 -2.75 2.61 -8.22
C ILE A 83 -2.40 2.12 -9.62
N THR A 84 -1.12 1.85 -9.87
CA THR A 84 -0.65 1.25 -11.12
C THR A 84 0.18 0.01 -10.83
N ASN A 85 0.15 -0.94 -11.75
CA ASN A 85 0.89 -2.19 -11.63
C ASN A 85 1.74 -2.42 -12.87
N LEU A 86 3.01 -2.77 -12.68
CA LEU A 86 3.84 -3.40 -13.70
C LEU A 86 3.77 -4.91 -13.52
N VAL A 87 3.26 -5.60 -14.54
CA VAL A 87 3.08 -7.05 -14.55
C VAL A 87 3.94 -7.65 -15.66
N GLY A 88 4.84 -8.56 -15.30
CA GLY A 88 5.78 -9.20 -16.23
C GLY A 88 5.16 -10.33 -17.06
N VAL A 89 4.17 -10.02 -17.90
CA VAL A 89 3.53 -10.99 -18.82
C VAL A 89 3.95 -10.78 -20.26
N THR A 90 4.38 -11.85 -20.92
CA THR A 90 4.77 -11.85 -22.34
C THR A 90 4.13 -13.02 -23.09
N GLY A 91 4.14 -12.95 -24.44
CA GLY A 91 3.68 -14.04 -25.31
C GLY A 91 2.27 -14.55 -24.99
N ALA A 92 2.08 -15.88 -25.01
CA ALA A 92 0.78 -16.53 -24.78
C ALA A 92 0.19 -16.23 -23.39
N ALA A 93 1.03 -15.96 -22.37
CA ALA A 93 0.57 -15.62 -21.03
C ALA A 93 -0.15 -14.26 -20.97
N LYS A 94 0.12 -13.35 -21.94
CA LYS A 94 -0.57 -12.06 -22.05
C LYS A 94 -2.07 -12.23 -22.23
N ASN A 95 -2.51 -13.13 -23.11
CA ASN A 95 -3.93 -13.29 -23.42
C ASN A 95 -4.70 -13.83 -22.22
N ALA A 96 -4.17 -14.85 -21.54
CA ALA A 96 -4.75 -15.38 -20.31
C ALA A 96 -4.84 -14.30 -19.20
N TYR A 97 -3.81 -13.47 -19.06
CA TYR A 97 -3.83 -12.34 -18.12
C TYR A 97 -4.91 -11.30 -18.47
N LEU A 98 -5.02 -10.94 -19.76
CA LEU A 98 -6.03 -9.98 -20.22
C LEU A 98 -7.44 -10.51 -19.99
N GLU A 99 -7.70 -11.78 -20.30
CA GLU A 99 -9.00 -12.41 -20.07
C GLU A 99 -9.39 -12.39 -18.60
N LYS A 100 -8.47 -12.76 -17.69
CA LYS A 100 -8.71 -12.70 -16.25
C LYS A 100 -8.93 -11.27 -15.76
N ARG A 101 -8.22 -10.30 -16.33
CA ARG A 101 -8.40 -8.87 -16.01
C ARG A 101 -9.79 -8.38 -16.44
N ASP A 102 -10.28 -8.82 -17.59
CA ASP A 102 -11.62 -8.47 -18.06
C ASP A 102 -12.71 -9.14 -17.21
N GLN A 103 -12.49 -10.37 -16.75
CA GLN A 103 -13.37 -11.05 -15.77
C GLN A 103 -13.44 -10.25 -14.45
N TYR A 104 -12.30 -9.79 -13.95
CA TYR A 104 -12.23 -8.94 -12.76
C TYR A 104 -13.04 -7.64 -12.93
N TYR A 105 -12.87 -6.92 -14.05
CA TYR A 105 -13.60 -5.67 -14.27
C TYR A 105 -15.12 -5.88 -14.39
N ARG A 106 -15.56 -6.97 -15.04
CA ARG A 106 -16.97 -7.35 -15.09
C ARG A 106 -17.54 -7.64 -13.70
N SER A 107 -16.87 -8.48 -12.93
CA SER A 107 -17.27 -8.81 -11.55
C SER A 107 -17.35 -7.56 -10.67
N ARG A 108 -16.38 -6.64 -10.77
CA ARG A 108 -16.43 -5.36 -10.04
C ARG A 108 -17.64 -4.52 -10.46
N ALA A 109 -17.90 -4.39 -11.75
CA ALA A 109 -19.02 -3.61 -12.26
C ALA A 109 -20.38 -4.18 -11.80
N GLU A 110 -20.50 -5.50 -11.70
CA GLU A 110 -21.70 -6.20 -11.23
C GLU A 110 -21.92 -6.03 -9.72
N ILE A 111 -20.88 -6.18 -8.90
CA ILE A 111 -20.99 -6.17 -7.42
C ILE A 111 -21.06 -4.74 -6.87
N GLY A 112 -20.37 -3.78 -7.49
CA GLY A 112 -20.44 -2.37 -7.13
C GLY A 112 -19.19 -1.81 -6.43
N SER A 113 -19.40 -0.81 -5.56
CA SER A 113 -18.31 0.01 -5.02
C SER A 113 -17.70 -0.57 -3.73
N ALA A 114 -16.38 -0.76 -3.76
CA ALA A 114 -15.61 -1.13 -2.57
C ALA A 114 -15.72 -0.09 -1.43
N GLU A 115 -15.81 1.21 -1.76
CA GLU A 115 -15.98 2.27 -0.76
C GLU A 115 -17.37 2.23 -0.11
N ALA A 116 -18.42 1.94 -0.89
CA ALA A 116 -19.76 1.80 -0.35
C ALA A 116 -19.82 0.61 0.61
N LEU A 117 -19.22 -0.52 0.21
CA LEU A 117 -19.15 -1.70 1.07
C LEU A 117 -18.33 -1.47 2.34
N ALA A 118 -17.24 -0.69 2.26
CA ALA A 118 -16.44 -0.32 3.43
C ALA A 118 -17.25 0.55 4.42
N ARG A 119 -18.13 1.43 3.92
CA ARG A 119 -19.06 2.20 4.76
C ARG A 119 -20.07 1.30 5.47
N GLU A 120 -20.64 0.31 4.79
CA GLU A 120 -21.53 -0.67 5.43
C GLU A 120 -20.85 -1.43 6.58
N VAL A 121 -19.56 -1.74 6.43
CA VAL A 121 -18.74 -2.36 7.48
C VAL A 121 -18.54 -1.40 8.66
N MET A 122 -18.20 -0.13 8.39
CA MET A 122 -18.01 0.88 9.45
C MET A 122 -19.32 1.20 10.18
N ASP A 123 -20.45 1.16 9.48
CA ASP A 123 -21.80 1.34 10.04
C ASP A 123 -22.29 0.10 10.83
N GLY A 124 -21.50 -0.98 10.87
CA GLY A 124 -21.83 -2.22 11.57
C GLY A 124 -22.92 -3.06 10.88
N ARG A 125 -23.27 -2.76 9.63
CA ARG A 125 -24.29 -3.48 8.84
C ARG A 125 -23.75 -4.73 8.14
N LEU A 126 -22.43 -4.80 7.96
CA LEU A 126 -21.74 -5.95 7.35
C LEU A 126 -20.53 -6.37 8.19
N ARG A 127 -20.32 -7.67 8.39
CA ARG A 127 -19.13 -8.14 9.10
C ARG A 127 -17.94 -8.26 8.15
N PHE A 128 -16.74 -7.98 8.65
CA PHE A 128 -15.49 -8.12 7.89
C PHE A 128 -15.31 -9.51 7.24
N GLN A 129 -15.80 -10.56 7.89
CA GLN A 129 -15.70 -11.96 7.42
C GLN A 129 -16.63 -12.26 6.25
N GLU A 130 -17.69 -11.47 6.08
CA GLU A 130 -18.76 -11.64 5.09
C GLU A 130 -18.48 -10.86 3.80
N ILE A 131 -17.35 -10.11 3.73
CA ILE A 131 -16.96 -9.38 2.53
C ILE A 131 -16.56 -10.36 1.41
N ASP A 132 -17.48 -10.55 0.47
CA ASP A 132 -17.24 -11.21 -0.81
C ASP A 132 -17.24 -10.16 -1.94
N HIS A 133 -16.05 -9.66 -2.26
CA HIS A 133 -15.87 -8.60 -3.24
C HIS A 133 -14.51 -8.78 -3.94
N PRO A 134 -14.39 -8.57 -5.27
CA PRO A 134 -13.12 -8.72 -5.99
C PRO A 134 -12.02 -7.79 -5.44
N ASP A 135 -12.41 -6.61 -4.95
CA ASP A 135 -11.55 -5.68 -4.21
C ASP A 135 -11.60 -5.81 -2.68
N ARG A 136 -11.83 -7.01 -2.11
CA ARG A 136 -11.93 -7.23 -0.66
C ARG A 136 -10.81 -6.55 0.14
N VAL A 137 -9.58 -6.61 -0.34
CA VAL A 137 -8.42 -5.95 0.30
C VAL A 137 -8.65 -4.45 0.45
N ARG A 138 -9.15 -3.78 -0.61
CA ARG A 138 -9.46 -2.35 -0.58
C ARG A 138 -10.60 -2.04 0.38
N VAL A 139 -11.66 -2.86 0.39
CA VAL A 139 -12.78 -2.70 1.33
C VAL A 139 -12.27 -2.71 2.77
N GLN A 140 -11.41 -3.67 3.10
CA GLN A 140 -10.82 -3.83 4.42
C GLN A 140 -9.90 -2.67 4.80
N ASP A 141 -9.03 -2.24 3.89
CA ASP A 141 -8.15 -1.11 4.12
C ASP A 141 -8.93 0.20 4.33
N ILE A 142 -9.92 0.48 3.48
CA ILE A 142 -10.77 1.67 3.62
C ILE A 142 -11.48 1.66 4.97
N ALA A 143 -12.12 0.55 5.34
CA ALA A 143 -12.87 0.47 6.59
C ALA A 143 -11.98 0.71 7.83
N VAL A 144 -10.76 0.16 7.85
CA VAL A 144 -9.84 0.33 8.99
C VAL A 144 -9.18 1.71 8.98
N GLN A 145 -8.76 2.20 7.83
CA GLN A 145 -8.07 3.49 7.73
C GLN A 145 -9.04 4.63 8.02
N ALA A 146 -10.21 4.64 7.38
CA ALA A 146 -11.24 5.65 7.61
C ALA A 146 -11.87 5.54 9.00
N GLY A 147 -11.95 4.32 9.56
CA GLY A 147 -12.45 4.07 10.91
C GLY A 147 -11.59 4.68 12.04
N GLN A 148 -10.35 5.09 11.77
CA GLN A 148 -9.53 5.84 12.74
C GLN A 148 -9.99 7.29 12.93
N GLY A 149 -10.91 7.76 12.09
CA GLY A 149 -11.32 9.16 12.02
C GLY A 149 -10.67 9.89 10.84
N LYS A 150 -11.40 10.84 10.28
CA LYS A 150 -11.02 11.60 9.08
C LYS A 150 -9.70 12.34 9.26
N ILE A 151 -9.56 13.00 10.41
CA ILE A 151 -8.32 13.60 10.92
C ILE A 151 -8.14 13.04 12.33
N ALA A 152 -7.46 11.90 12.44
CA ALA A 152 -7.28 11.22 13.71
C ALA A 152 -6.35 11.99 14.65
N ASP A 153 -6.74 12.15 15.93
CA ASP A 153 -5.82 12.62 16.97
C ASP A 153 -4.81 11.50 17.30
N ARG A 154 -3.53 11.80 17.10
CA ARG A 154 -2.41 10.88 17.31
C ARG A 154 -1.56 11.23 18.54
N SER A 155 -2.00 12.17 19.38
CA SER A 155 -1.30 12.61 20.59
C SER A 155 -0.95 11.46 21.56
N ASN A 156 -1.76 10.41 21.56
CA ASN A 156 -1.62 9.24 22.44
C ASN A 156 -1.18 7.96 21.69
N GLU A 157 -0.80 8.07 20.41
CA GLU A 157 -0.36 6.92 19.61
C GLU A 157 1.01 6.41 20.10
N ARG A 158 1.12 5.08 20.29
CA ARG A 158 2.35 4.41 20.72
C ARG A 158 2.86 3.53 19.60
N LEU A 159 3.91 3.99 18.94
CA LEU A 159 4.57 3.28 17.84
C LEU A 159 5.68 2.37 18.38
N GLY A 160 5.73 1.15 17.87
CA GLY A 160 6.71 0.13 18.26
C GLY A 160 7.90 0.06 17.29
N ARG A 161 8.79 -0.92 17.53
CA ARG A 161 9.97 -1.17 16.68
C ARG A 161 9.60 -1.47 15.22
N SER A 162 8.47 -2.13 14.98
CA SER A 162 7.99 -2.43 13.63
C SER A 162 7.47 -1.20 12.86
N ASP A 163 7.25 -0.08 13.55
CA ASP A 163 6.70 1.15 12.98
C ASP A 163 7.80 2.15 12.58
N LEU A 164 9.08 1.75 12.56
CA LEU A 164 10.21 2.61 12.26
C LEU A 164 10.03 3.41 10.96
N ALA A 165 9.52 2.77 9.91
CA ALA A 165 9.23 3.43 8.64
C ALA A 165 8.10 4.48 8.76
N VAL A 166 7.07 4.22 9.57
CA VAL A 166 6.00 5.20 9.84
C VAL A 166 6.57 6.40 10.61
N ILE A 167 7.38 6.13 11.63
CA ILE A 167 8.05 7.17 12.43
C ILE A 167 8.90 8.07 11.54
N LEU A 168 9.76 7.47 10.72
CA LEU A 168 10.65 8.23 9.83
C LEU A 168 9.85 9.02 8.78
N TRP A 169 8.87 8.40 8.14
CA TRP A 169 8.05 9.07 7.13
C TRP A 169 7.33 10.31 7.70
N ARG A 170 6.80 10.21 8.93
CA ARG A 170 6.17 11.35 9.61
C ARG A 170 7.16 12.46 9.91
N LYS A 171 8.38 12.13 10.36
CA LYS A 171 9.43 13.12 10.60
C LYS A 171 9.82 13.88 9.32
N ILE A 172 9.91 13.17 8.20
CA ILE A 172 10.19 13.79 6.89
C ILE A 172 9.04 14.75 6.52
N LEU A 173 7.80 14.27 6.56
CA LEU A 173 6.63 15.09 6.23
C LEU A 173 6.51 16.32 7.14
N GLU A 174 6.64 16.16 8.46
CA GLU A 174 6.57 17.28 9.41
C GLU A 174 7.67 18.30 9.15
N ARG A 175 8.90 17.86 8.88
CA ARG A 175 10.01 18.76 8.54
C ARG A 175 9.68 19.60 7.30
N GLU A 176 9.22 18.96 6.22
CA GLU A 176 8.91 19.66 4.97
C GLU A 176 7.69 20.59 5.12
N LEU A 177 6.62 20.14 5.79
CA LEU A 177 5.43 20.95 6.05
C LEU A 177 5.76 22.17 6.91
N ARG A 178 6.58 22.02 7.95
CA ARG A 178 7.05 23.14 8.78
C ARG A 178 7.91 24.12 7.98
N ALA A 179 8.81 23.61 7.14
CA ALA A 179 9.60 24.48 6.25
C ALA A 179 8.71 25.27 5.29
N MET A 180 7.67 24.65 4.75
CA MET A 180 6.67 25.31 3.90
C MET A 180 5.93 26.41 4.66
N GLU A 181 5.43 26.12 5.86
CA GLU A 181 4.70 27.07 6.72
C GLU A 181 5.57 28.29 7.10
N GLU A 182 6.85 28.05 7.40
CA GLU A 182 7.81 29.08 7.79
C GLU A 182 8.45 29.83 6.60
N GLY A 183 8.07 29.50 5.36
CA GLY A 183 8.65 30.10 4.16
C GLY A 183 10.13 29.75 3.94
N ARG A 184 10.61 28.64 4.52
CA ARG A 184 11.98 28.13 4.33
C ARG A 184 12.07 27.25 3.07
N PRO A 185 13.27 27.11 2.48
CA PRO A 185 13.46 26.22 1.35
C PRO A 185 13.08 24.76 1.66
N LEU A 186 12.31 24.14 0.77
CA LEU A 186 12.00 22.71 0.79
C LEU A 186 13.16 21.88 0.23
N ARG A 187 13.25 20.61 0.65
CA ARG A 187 14.22 19.69 0.05
C ARG A 187 13.87 19.44 -1.42
N ARG A 188 14.87 19.53 -2.29
CA ARG A 188 14.73 19.14 -3.70
C ARG A 188 14.92 17.64 -3.85
N TRP A 189 13.82 16.90 -3.74
CA TRP A 189 13.78 15.46 -3.94
C TRP A 189 14.22 15.06 -5.35
N GLN A 190 15.02 14.01 -5.44
CA GLN A 190 15.55 13.46 -6.68
C GLN A 190 14.77 12.20 -7.09
N ALA A 191 14.96 11.76 -8.34
CA ALA A 191 14.53 10.42 -8.72
C ALA A 191 15.43 9.38 -8.03
N ALA A 192 14.86 8.24 -7.65
CA ALA A 192 15.68 7.12 -7.19
C ALA A 192 16.57 6.61 -8.34
N PRO A 193 17.81 6.16 -8.02
CA PRO A 193 18.64 5.48 -9.00
C PRO A 193 17.91 4.27 -9.59
N ALA A 194 18.14 4.00 -10.89
CA ALA A 194 17.40 3.00 -11.64
C ALA A 194 17.63 1.55 -11.14
N ASP A 195 18.78 1.32 -10.50
CA ASP A 195 19.21 0.06 -9.91
C ASP A 195 18.62 -0.18 -8.50
N VAL A 196 18.04 0.85 -7.87
CA VAL A 196 17.32 0.69 -6.59
C VAL A 196 15.87 0.29 -6.89
N VAL A 197 15.60 -1.01 -6.77
CA VAL A 197 14.30 -1.64 -7.04
C VAL A 197 13.73 -2.34 -5.80
N PRO A 198 12.40 -2.45 -5.68
CA PRO A 198 11.82 -3.24 -4.59
C PRO A 198 12.16 -4.73 -4.77
N THR A 199 12.22 -5.47 -3.67
CA THR A 199 12.53 -6.91 -3.65
C THR A 199 11.58 -7.65 -2.73
N LEU A 200 11.42 -8.97 -2.90
CA LEU A 200 10.50 -9.78 -2.10
C LEU A 200 11.06 -10.17 -0.73
N GLY A 201 12.35 -10.53 -0.67
CA GLY A 201 13.02 -10.89 0.57
C GLY A 201 12.47 -12.15 1.23
N PHE A 202 12.22 -13.19 0.43
CA PHE A 202 11.92 -14.58 0.80
C PHE A 202 11.91 -15.43 -0.48
#